data_AF-A0A1M7ID60-F1
#
_entry.id   AF-A0A1M7ID60-F1
#
_cell.length_a   1.000
_cell.length_b   1.000
_cell.length_c   1.000
_cell.angle_alpha   90.00
_cell.angle_beta   90.00
_cell.angle_gamma   90.00
#
_symmetry.space_group_name_H-M   'P 1'
#
loop_
_entity.id
_entity.type
_entity.pdbx_description
1 polymer ?
#
loop_
_entity_poly.entity_id
_entity_poly.type
_entity_poly.pdbx_seq_one_letter_code
_entity_poly.pdbx_strand_id
1 'polypeptide(L)'
;MKLIDRYVYAVTEHFQKESKEDVGKELRANIEDMLPENYSDKDVYQVLEKLGSPRKLANEYNPRSRYLIGPGYYDNYLSVLKLVIGICTIVFVGIAILDWAFEPPVDGYTYGNLLNLFIELISAVFGGAIQGALWVTLVFAILERTTGEVDQVPFSNKKWTPDDLPEFPIDNKKKISRVETVFSMFCTVLFTALICVKPQLIAIYTKDDTGGLNATPFFDVERLQSYMVILFVFLVIQFGIFIWKYITGSWNLPLAIVNTIYNVAISILIIVMLSDQALLNTEFLSKIMQYTDGSAQTISTWMNTGKWVFVAVFVVISIWDSISSIIKSLSR
;
A
#
# COMPACT_ATOMS: atom_id res chain seq x y z
N MET A 1 -38.18 -34.50 -11.61
CA MET A 1 -37.75 -33.30 -12.38
C MET A 1 -37.62 -32.03 -11.53
N LYS A 2 -38.65 -31.55 -10.83
CA LYS A 2 -38.57 -30.28 -10.04
C LYS A 2 -37.42 -30.16 -9.03
N LEU A 3 -36.94 -31.27 -8.47
CA LEU A 3 -35.84 -31.28 -7.49
C LEU A 3 -34.46 -31.08 -8.12
N ILE A 4 -34.20 -31.75 -9.25
CA ILE A 4 -32.95 -31.57 -10.03
C ILE A 4 -32.88 -30.13 -10.54
N ASP A 5 -33.98 -29.61 -11.10
CA ASP A 5 -34.04 -28.23 -11.62
C ASP A 5 -33.78 -27.20 -10.53
N ARG A 6 -34.38 -27.40 -9.35
CA ARG A 6 -34.13 -26.56 -8.18
C ARG A 6 -32.69 -26.65 -7.67
N TYR A 7 -32.10 -27.84 -7.68
CA TYR A 7 -30.74 -28.06 -7.23
C TYR A 7 -29.74 -27.40 -8.20
N VAL A 8 -29.89 -27.63 -9.50
CA VAL A 8 -29.07 -27.01 -10.55
C VAL A 8 -29.22 -25.49 -10.52
N TYR A 9 -30.43 -24.98 -10.36
CA TYR A 9 -30.65 -23.54 -10.17
C TYR A 9 -29.94 -23.00 -8.92
N ALA A 10 -30.08 -23.68 -7.78
CA ALA A 10 -29.45 -23.27 -6.52
C ALA A 10 -27.91 -23.30 -6.57
N VAL A 11 -27.32 -24.19 -7.37
CA VAL A 11 -25.87 -24.19 -7.64
C VAL A 11 -25.52 -23.03 -8.56
N THR A 12 -26.20 -22.90 -9.70
CA THR A 12 -25.85 -21.96 -10.77
C THR A 12 -26.25 -20.51 -10.48
N GLU A 13 -27.12 -20.22 -9.51
CA GLU A 13 -27.62 -18.88 -9.22
C GLU A 13 -26.49 -17.85 -9.01
N HIS A 14 -25.35 -18.28 -8.48
CA HIS A 14 -24.20 -17.45 -8.15
C HIS A 14 -23.17 -17.25 -9.29
N PHE A 15 -23.39 -17.83 -10.48
CA PHE A 15 -22.45 -17.76 -11.59
C PHE A 15 -22.75 -16.58 -12.53
N GLN A 16 -21.80 -16.19 -13.39
CA GLN A 16 -22.06 -15.24 -14.49
C GLN A 16 -22.90 -15.90 -15.59
N LYS A 17 -23.66 -15.12 -16.38
CA LYS A 17 -24.63 -15.64 -17.36
C LYS A 17 -24.03 -16.69 -18.32
N GLU A 18 -22.82 -16.47 -18.83
CA GLU A 18 -22.15 -17.40 -19.74
C GLU A 18 -21.80 -18.72 -19.05
N SER A 19 -21.21 -18.68 -17.85
CA SER A 19 -20.88 -19.90 -17.10
C SER A 19 -22.11 -20.60 -16.51
N LYS A 20 -23.23 -19.90 -16.27
CA LYS A 20 -24.46 -20.48 -15.73
C LYS A 20 -25.00 -21.60 -16.61
N GLU A 21 -24.98 -21.38 -17.93
CA GLU A 21 -25.57 -22.29 -18.89
C GLU A 21 -24.70 -23.54 -19.06
N ASP A 22 -23.38 -23.36 -19.16
CA ASP A 22 -22.44 -24.46 -19.33
C ASP A 22 -22.35 -25.32 -18.06
N VAL A 23 -22.14 -24.69 -16.89
CA VAL A 23 -22.08 -25.40 -15.60
C VAL A 23 -23.43 -26.06 -15.29
N GLY A 24 -24.54 -25.41 -15.65
CA GLY A 24 -25.87 -25.98 -15.45
C GLY A 24 -26.11 -27.24 -16.28
N LYS A 25 -25.67 -27.25 -17.54
CA LYS A 25 -25.74 -28.43 -18.43
C LYS A 25 -24.84 -29.55 -17.93
N GLU A 26 -23.59 -29.23 -17.58
CA GLU A 26 -22.63 -30.21 -17.07
C GLU A 26 -23.12 -30.85 -15.77
N LEU A 27 -23.57 -30.04 -14.81
CA LEU A 27 -24.09 -30.54 -13.54
C LEU A 27 -25.35 -31.42 -13.75
N ARG A 28 -26.24 -31.03 -14.66
CA ARG A 28 -27.42 -31.83 -14.97
C ARG A 28 -27.03 -33.18 -15.59
N ALA A 29 -26.11 -33.19 -16.55
CA ALA A 29 -25.61 -34.42 -17.16
C ALA A 29 -24.97 -35.34 -16.11
N ASN A 30 -24.16 -34.78 -15.20
CA ASN A 30 -23.54 -35.54 -14.11
C ASN A 30 -24.59 -36.17 -13.17
N ILE A 31 -25.65 -35.42 -12.81
CA ILE A 31 -26.76 -35.95 -12.00
C ILE A 31 -27.50 -37.06 -12.75
N GLU A 32 -27.74 -36.90 -14.05
CA GLU A 32 -28.41 -37.90 -14.89
C GLU A 32 -27.59 -39.18 -15.05
N ASP A 33 -26.26 -39.07 -15.19
CA ASP A 33 -25.34 -40.22 -15.25
C ASP A 33 -25.27 -41.01 -13.93
N MET A 34 -25.55 -40.35 -12.79
CA MET A 34 -25.61 -41.00 -11.48
C MET A 34 -26.94 -41.73 -11.23
N LEU A 35 -27.96 -41.52 -12.07
CA LEU A 35 -29.29 -42.11 -11.92
C LEU A 35 -29.44 -43.38 -12.77
N PRO A 36 -30.17 -44.41 -12.28
CA PRO A 36 -30.51 -45.58 -13.08
C PRO A 36 -31.54 -45.24 -14.17
N GLU A 37 -31.61 -46.05 -15.26
CA GLU A 37 -32.51 -45.81 -16.42
C GLU A 37 -34.00 -45.60 -16.03
N ASN A 38 -34.47 -46.28 -14.98
CA ASN A 38 -35.78 -46.07 -14.38
C ASN A 38 -35.62 -45.66 -12.92
N TYR A 39 -35.46 -44.35 -12.69
CA TYR A 39 -35.28 -43.80 -11.36
C TYR A 39 -36.60 -43.34 -10.72
N SER A 40 -36.65 -43.44 -9.39
CA SER A 40 -37.71 -42.92 -8.53
C SER A 40 -37.28 -41.59 -7.88
N ASP A 41 -38.22 -40.88 -7.27
CA ASP A 41 -37.91 -39.67 -6.49
C ASP A 41 -36.95 -39.94 -5.31
N LYS A 42 -36.91 -41.17 -4.82
CA LYS A 42 -36.00 -41.59 -3.74
C LYS A 42 -34.55 -41.68 -4.25
N ASP A 43 -34.35 -42.12 -5.49
CA ASP A 43 -33.03 -42.21 -6.11
C ASP A 43 -32.46 -40.81 -6.37
N VAL A 44 -33.30 -39.88 -6.85
CA VAL A 44 -32.95 -38.46 -6.99
C VAL A 44 -32.54 -37.87 -5.64
N TYR A 45 -33.29 -38.14 -4.58
CA TYR A 45 -32.95 -37.65 -3.24
C TYR A 45 -31.58 -38.15 -2.78
N GLN A 46 -31.27 -39.43 -2.96
CA GLN A 46 -29.99 -40.02 -2.57
C GLN A 46 -28.81 -39.45 -3.38
N VAL A 47 -28.98 -39.24 -4.68
CA VAL A 47 -27.95 -38.62 -5.53
C VAL A 47 -27.67 -37.18 -5.09
N LEU A 48 -28.71 -36.38 -4.86
CA LEU A 48 -28.55 -35.00 -4.40
C LEU A 48 -27.95 -34.92 -2.98
N GLU A 49 -28.32 -35.84 -2.09
CA GLU A 49 -27.73 -35.95 -0.75
C GLU A 49 -26.24 -36.31 -0.81
N LYS A 50 -25.85 -37.19 -1.75
CA LYS A 50 -24.46 -37.57 -1.99
C LYS A 50 -23.63 -36.42 -2.57
N LEU A 51 -24.22 -35.58 -3.43
CA LEU A 51 -23.59 -34.36 -3.95
C LEU A 51 -23.50 -33.24 -2.90
N GLY A 52 -24.33 -33.29 -1.86
CA GLY A 52 -24.27 -32.41 -0.71
C GLY A 52 -24.95 -31.05 -0.93
N SER A 53 -24.51 -30.02 -0.21
CA SER A 53 -25.16 -28.71 -0.26
C SER A 53 -24.84 -27.98 -1.58
N PRO A 54 -25.82 -27.34 -2.25
CA PRO A 54 -25.59 -26.55 -3.46
C PRO A 54 -24.48 -25.50 -3.33
N ARG A 55 -24.33 -24.91 -2.13
CA ARG A 55 -23.27 -23.93 -1.83
C ARG A 55 -21.86 -24.52 -1.89
N LYS A 56 -21.67 -25.75 -1.43
CA LYS A 56 -20.36 -26.44 -1.50
C LYS A 56 -20.02 -26.76 -2.94
N LEU A 57 -20.96 -27.35 -3.67
CA LEU A 57 -20.77 -27.70 -5.08
C LEU A 57 -20.52 -26.45 -5.95
N ALA A 58 -21.24 -25.35 -5.70
CA ALA A 58 -20.99 -24.07 -6.37
C ALA A 58 -19.58 -23.53 -6.15
N ASN A 59 -18.97 -23.75 -4.97
CA ASN A 59 -17.59 -23.34 -4.71
C ASN A 59 -16.57 -24.24 -5.41
N GLU A 60 -16.88 -25.52 -5.64
CA GLU A 60 -16.01 -26.42 -6.42
C GLU A 60 -16.01 -26.06 -7.90
N TYR A 61 -17.18 -25.72 -8.46
CA TYR A 61 -17.32 -25.27 -9.84
C TYR A 61 -16.84 -23.82 -10.07
N ASN A 62 -16.78 -22.98 -9.03
CA ASN A 62 -16.24 -21.62 -9.14
C ASN A 62 -15.52 -21.18 -7.85
N PRO A 63 -14.30 -21.69 -7.63
CA PRO A 63 -13.53 -21.37 -6.43
C PRO A 63 -13.21 -19.87 -6.35
N ARG A 64 -13.13 -19.16 -7.48
CA ARG A 64 -12.61 -17.77 -7.54
C ARG A 64 -13.61 -16.68 -7.20
N SER A 65 -14.91 -16.95 -7.26
CA SER A 65 -15.92 -15.87 -7.17
C SER A 65 -16.04 -15.17 -5.81
N ARG A 66 -15.42 -15.69 -4.73
CA ARG A 66 -15.69 -15.22 -3.35
C ARG A 66 -14.46 -14.82 -2.52
N TYR A 67 -13.26 -14.77 -3.09
CA TYR A 67 -12.08 -14.33 -2.34
C TYR A 67 -11.84 -12.83 -2.49
N LEU A 68 -11.45 -12.17 -1.39
CA LEU A 68 -10.91 -10.81 -1.44
C LEU A 68 -9.48 -10.82 -2.01
N ILE A 69 -8.70 -11.84 -1.62
CA ILE A 69 -7.35 -12.12 -2.11
C ILE A 69 -7.31 -13.62 -2.41
N GLY A 70 -7.08 -13.98 -3.67
CA GLY A 70 -7.13 -15.36 -4.14
C GLY A 70 -5.95 -16.18 -3.63
N PRO A 71 -6.06 -17.53 -3.69
CA PRO A 71 -4.99 -18.43 -3.23
C PRO A 71 -3.65 -18.21 -3.97
N GLY A 72 -3.68 -17.68 -5.19
CA GLY A 72 -2.44 -17.35 -5.91
C GLY A 72 -1.62 -16.24 -5.24
N TYR A 73 -2.26 -15.19 -4.74
CA TYR A 73 -1.55 -14.06 -4.13
C TYR A 73 -1.37 -14.18 -2.63
N TYR A 74 -1.99 -15.17 -1.99
CA TYR A 74 -2.12 -15.24 -0.52
C TYR A 74 -0.77 -15.32 0.22
N ASP A 75 0.18 -16.12 -0.26
CA ASP A 75 1.49 -16.25 0.39
C ASP A 75 2.34 -14.96 0.27
N ASN A 76 2.27 -14.32 -0.90
CA ASN A 76 2.90 -13.02 -1.13
C ASN A 76 2.24 -11.94 -0.27
N TYR A 77 0.90 -11.96 -0.17
CA TYR A 77 0.14 -11.08 0.69
C TYR A 77 0.59 -11.20 2.15
N LEU A 78 0.63 -12.40 2.72
CA LEU A 78 1.06 -12.60 4.11
C LEU A 78 2.50 -12.15 4.36
N SER A 79 3.39 -12.36 3.39
CA SER A 79 4.79 -11.94 3.49
C SER A 79 4.93 -10.42 3.53
N VAL A 80 4.27 -9.72 2.59
CA VAL A 80 4.26 -8.26 2.54
C VAL A 80 3.55 -7.68 3.77
N LEU A 81 2.42 -8.26 4.16
CA LEU A 81 1.61 -7.82 5.29
C LEU A 81 2.44 -7.77 6.58
N LYS A 82 3.14 -8.86 6.91
CA LYS A 82 4.01 -8.93 8.10
C LYS A 82 5.12 -7.88 8.06
N LEU A 83 5.73 -7.70 6.90
CA LEU A 83 6.83 -6.75 6.69
C LEU A 83 6.34 -5.31 6.89
N VAL A 84 5.26 -4.92 6.23
CA VAL A 84 4.74 -3.55 6.28
C VAL A 84 4.13 -3.25 7.65
N ILE A 85 3.44 -4.20 8.30
CA ILE A 85 2.99 -4.04 9.69
C ILE A 85 4.18 -3.74 10.61
N GLY A 86 5.29 -4.47 10.47
CA GLY A 86 6.51 -4.23 11.24
C GLY A 86 7.05 -2.82 11.02
N ILE A 87 7.19 -2.39 9.76
CA ILE A 87 7.64 -1.04 9.39
C ILE A 87 6.72 0.03 9.99
N CYS A 88 5.41 -0.05 9.74
CA CYS A 88 4.45 0.93 10.21
C CYS A 88 4.42 1.01 11.74
N THR A 89 4.51 -0.12 12.43
CA THR A 89 4.58 -0.18 13.90
C THR A 89 5.82 0.55 14.41
N ILE A 90 7.01 0.26 13.85
CA ILE A 90 8.26 0.92 14.24
C ILE A 90 8.17 2.43 14.00
N VAL A 91 7.65 2.85 12.85
CA VAL A 91 7.51 4.28 12.52
C VAL A 91 6.56 4.98 13.48
N PHE A 92 5.37 4.42 13.73
CA PHE A 92 4.36 5.06 14.59
C PHE A 92 4.83 5.13 16.04
N VAL A 93 5.45 4.08 16.56
CA VAL A 93 6.06 4.09 17.89
C VAL A 93 7.19 5.11 17.97
N GLY A 94 8.05 5.18 16.95
CA GLY A 94 9.12 6.17 16.88
C GLY A 94 8.57 7.61 16.89
N ILE A 95 7.51 7.88 16.12
CA ILE A 95 6.82 9.17 16.12
C ILE A 95 6.25 9.50 17.50
N ALA A 96 5.56 8.56 18.16
CA ALA A 96 5.01 8.77 19.50
C ALA A 96 6.09 9.06 20.55
N ILE A 97 7.23 8.38 20.48
CA ILE A 97 8.38 8.65 21.37
C ILE A 97 8.95 10.05 21.13
N LEU A 98 9.10 10.45 19.87
CA LEU A 98 9.59 11.79 19.52
C LEU A 98 8.62 12.87 19.99
N ASP A 99 7.32 12.67 19.79
CA ASP A 99 6.25 13.56 20.24
C ASP A 99 6.34 13.81 21.75
N TRP A 100 6.41 12.74 22.54
CA TRP A 100 6.56 12.84 23.99
C TRP A 100 7.90 13.47 24.43
N ALA A 101 8.98 13.25 23.68
CA ALA A 101 10.29 13.82 23.97
C ALA A 101 10.35 15.33 23.71
N PHE A 102 9.62 15.82 22.71
CA PHE A 102 9.63 17.22 22.32
C PHE A 102 8.50 18.05 22.94
N GLU A 103 7.38 17.42 23.32
CA GLU A 103 6.28 18.05 24.05
C GLU A 103 6.12 17.40 25.44
N PRO A 104 7.03 17.68 26.39
CA PRO A 104 6.94 17.10 27.71
C PRO A 104 5.68 17.62 28.45
N PRO A 105 5.04 16.78 29.27
CA PRO A 105 3.83 17.15 29.99
C PRO A 105 4.03 18.38 30.89
N VAL A 106 3.03 19.27 30.93
CA VAL A 106 3.06 20.53 31.71
C VAL A 106 3.29 20.28 33.21
N ASP A 107 2.74 19.19 33.74
CA ASP A 107 2.86 18.82 35.16
C ASP A 107 4.11 17.97 35.47
N GLY A 108 5.01 17.79 34.49
CA GLY A 108 6.22 16.97 34.60
C GLY A 108 5.97 15.46 34.53
N TYR A 109 6.96 14.66 34.93
CA TYR A 109 6.92 13.19 34.85
C TYR A 109 6.15 12.55 36.00
N THR A 110 4.87 12.86 36.11
CA THR A 110 3.97 12.24 37.10
C THR A 110 3.58 10.80 36.70
N TYR A 111 3.08 10.02 37.66
CA TYR A 111 2.55 8.68 37.39
C TYR A 111 1.46 8.69 36.29
N GLY A 112 0.58 9.70 36.29
CA GLY A 112 -0.46 9.85 35.28
C GLY A 112 0.10 10.06 33.88
N ASN A 113 1.15 10.89 33.74
CA ASN A 113 1.76 11.18 32.45
C ASN A 113 2.57 10.01 31.89
N LEU A 114 3.20 9.22 32.78
CA LEU A 114 3.83 7.96 32.38
C LEU A 114 2.78 6.95 31.91
N LEU A 115 1.63 6.87 32.59
CA LEU A 115 0.52 6.02 32.17
C LEU A 115 -0.02 6.44 30.79
N ASN A 116 -0.18 7.75 30.55
CA ASN A 116 -0.59 8.28 29.25
C ASN A 116 0.41 7.91 28.14
N LEU A 117 1.72 8.03 28.38
CA LEU A 117 2.74 7.56 27.44
C LEU A 117 2.56 6.07 27.12
N PHE A 118 2.33 5.22 28.12
CA PHE A 118 2.08 3.80 27.86
C PHE A 118 0.84 3.57 26.99
N ILE A 119 -0.25 4.30 27.23
CA ILE A 119 -1.47 4.23 26.42
C ILE A 119 -1.19 4.69 24.98
N GLU A 120 -0.45 5.78 24.80
CA GLU A 120 -0.09 6.31 23.48
C GLU A 120 0.81 5.34 22.71
N LEU A 121 1.81 4.73 23.36
CA LEU A 121 2.67 3.73 22.74
C LEU A 121 1.88 2.50 22.31
N ILE A 122 0.96 2.01 23.14
CA ILE A 122 0.05 0.92 22.79
C ILE A 122 -0.82 1.33 21.59
N SER A 123 -1.37 2.54 21.62
CA SER A 123 -2.19 3.10 20.54
C SER A 123 -1.40 3.24 19.24
N ALA A 124 -0.12 3.62 19.31
CA ALA A 124 0.79 3.72 18.17
C ALA A 124 1.10 2.34 17.57
N VAL A 125 1.26 1.31 18.41
CA VAL A 125 1.44 -0.08 17.93
C VAL A 125 0.20 -0.54 17.17
N PHE A 126 -0.99 -0.40 17.76
CA PHE A 126 -2.23 -0.79 17.09
C PHE A 126 -2.50 0.05 15.85
N GLY A 127 -2.26 1.37 15.91
CA GLY A 127 -2.41 2.29 14.80
C GLY A 127 -1.50 1.92 13.63
N GLY A 128 -0.20 1.70 13.89
CA GLY A 128 0.76 1.26 12.88
C GLY A 128 0.37 -0.09 12.27
N ALA A 129 -0.04 -1.05 13.08
CA ALA A 129 -0.47 -2.37 12.59
C ALA A 129 -1.75 -2.29 11.73
N ILE A 130 -2.76 -1.53 12.16
CA ILE A 130 -4.01 -1.33 11.41
C ILE A 130 -3.73 -0.61 10.09
N GLN A 131 -2.93 0.45 10.10
CA GLN A 131 -2.58 1.19 8.89
C GLN A 131 -1.81 0.31 7.91
N GLY A 132 -0.79 -0.41 8.37
CA GLY A 132 -0.05 -1.35 7.53
C GLY A 132 -0.95 -2.43 6.94
N ALA A 133 -1.85 -3.01 7.75
CA ALA A 133 -2.79 -4.02 7.29
C ALA A 133 -3.80 -3.49 6.27
N LEU A 134 -4.35 -2.30 6.51
CA LEU A 134 -5.32 -1.65 5.63
C LEU A 134 -4.71 -1.42 4.25
N TRP A 135 -3.54 -0.78 4.18
CA TRP A 135 -2.94 -0.40 2.90
C TRP A 135 -2.46 -1.61 2.10
N VAL A 136 -1.84 -2.59 2.75
CA VAL A 136 -1.45 -3.84 2.06
C VAL A 136 -2.68 -4.56 1.53
N THR A 137 -3.73 -4.71 2.36
CA THR A 137 -4.96 -5.41 1.93
C THR A 137 -5.65 -4.67 0.79
N LEU A 138 -5.71 -3.34 0.85
CA LEU A 138 -6.29 -2.51 -0.20
C LEU A 138 -5.54 -2.71 -1.53
N VAL A 139 -4.21 -2.66 -1.52
CA VAL A 139 -3.42 -2.85 -2.74
C VAL A 139 -3.60 -4.26 -3.30
N PHE A 140 -3.53 -5.30 -2.48
CA PHE A 140 -3.74 -6.67 -2.95
C PHE A 140 -5.18 -6.90 -3.47
N ALA A 141 -6.18 -6.31 -2.82
CA ALA A 141 -7.56 -6.37 -3.29
C ALA A 141 -7.72 -5.67 -4.65
N ILE A 142 -7.05 -4.53 -4.89
CA ILE A 142 -7.04 -3.87 -6.20
C ILE A 142 -6.32 -4.75 -7.22
N LEU A 143 -5.13 -5.27 -6.89
CA LEU A 143 -4.34 -6.11 -7.79
C LEU A 143 -5.11 -7.36 -8.24
N GLU A 144 -5.73 -8.09 -7.31
CA GLU A 144 -6.57 -9.25 -7.63
C GLU A 144 -7.70 -8.88 -8.60
N ARG A 145 -8.32 -7.71 -8.41
CA ARG A 145 -9.43 -7.21 -9.24
C ARG A 145 -8.99 -6.72 -10.62
N THR A 146 -7.78 -6.17 -10.74
CA THR A 146 -7.30 -5.61 -12.01
C THR A 146 -6.51 -6.59 -12.86
N THR A 147 -5.82 -7.55 -12.25
CA THR A 147 -4.81 -8.37 -12.93
C THR A 147 -5.26 -9.82 -13.16
N GLY A 148 -6.20 -10.35 -12.37
CA GLY A 148 -6.59 -11.76 -12.51
C GLY A 148 -5.51 -12.71 -11.97
N GLU A 149 -5.24 -13.83 -12.65
CA GLU A 149 -4.30 -14.87 -12.19
C GLU A 149 -2.84 -14.40 -12.06
N VAL A 150 -2.14 -14.95 -11.07
CA VAL A 150 -0.71 -14.73 -10.77
C VAL A 150 0.23 -15.09 -11.92
N ASP A 151 -0.16 -16.05 -12.77
CA ASP A 151 0.65 -16.51 -13.90
C ASP A 151 0.57 -15.57 -15.12
N GLN A 152 -0.27 -14.54 -15.05
CA GLN A 152 -0.28 -13.46 -16.02
C GLN A 152 0.59 -12.33 -15.47
N VAL A 153 1.66 -12.01 -16.19
CA VAL A 153 2.44 -10.79 -15.94
C VAL A 153 1.44 -9.64 -15.84
N PRO A 154 1.48 -8.78 -14.80
CA PRO A 154 0.58 -7.64 -14.74
C PRO A 154 0.69 -6.87 -16.05
N PHE A 155 -0.44 -6.67 -16.73
CA PHE A 155 -0.56 -6.02 -18.04
C PHE A 155 -0.14 -6.85 -19.28
N SER A 156 -0.02 -8.17 -19.18
CA SER A 156 0.19 -9.07 -20.33
C SER A 156 -0.96 -10.08 -20.46
N ASN A 157 -1.76 -9.97 -21.51
CA ASN A 157 -2.80 -10.95 -21.90
C ASN A 157 -2.20 -12.26 -22.46
N LYS A 158 -0.91 -12.53 -22.23
CA LYS A 158 -0.23 -13.71 -22.74
C LYS A 158 -0.59 -14.91 -21.86
N LYS A 159 -1.23 -15.92 -22.46
CA LYS A 159 -1.38 -17.23 -21.81
C LYS A 159 0.00 -17.83 -21.59
N TRP A 160 0.24 -18.33 -20.38
CA TRP A 160 1.50 -18.96 -19.99
C TRP A 160 1.91 -20.04 -21.01
N THR A 161 3.15 -19.97 -21.50
CA THR A 161 3.78 -21.06 -22.27
C THR A 161 5.02 -21.58 -21.55
N PRO A 162 5.47 -22.81 -21.83
CA PRO A 162 6.72 -23.34 -21.27
C PRO A 162 7.95 -22.44 -21.53
N ASP A 163 7.91 -21.62 -22.57
CA ASP A 163 8.95 -20.63 -22.87
C ASP A 163 9.00 -19.46 -21.86
N ASP A 164 7.96 -19.29 -21.04
CA ASP A 164 7.92 -18.33 -19.92
C ASP A 164 8.56 -18.89 -18.64
N LEU A 165 9.11 -20.11 -18.68
CA LEU A 165 9.93 -20.64 -17.59
C LEU A 165 11.09 -19.66 -17.35
N PRO A 166 11.32 -19.24 -16.10
CA PRO A 166 12.44 -18.37 -15.79
C PRO A 166 13.73 -19.07 -16.22
N GLU A 167 14.53 -18.39 -17.03
CA GLU A 167 15.89 -18.82 -17.33
C GLU A 167 16.62 -19.08 -16.02
N PHE A 168 17.48 -20.11 -15.99
CA PHE A 168 18.35 -20.37 -14.84
C PHE A 168 19.03 -19.07 -14.40
N PRO A 169 19.18 -18.79 -13.09
CA PRO A 169 19.65 -17.49 -12.62
C PRO A 169 21.12 -17.28 -13.03
N ILE A 170 21.33 -16.72 -14.23
CA ILE A 170 22.64 -16.47 -14.81
C ILE A 170 23.14 -15.07 -14.42
N ASP A 171 22.26 -14.11 -14.11
CA ASP A 171 22.70 -12.74 -13.85
C ASP A 171 22.08 -12.09 -12.59
N ASN A 172 22.93 -11.85 -11.58
CA ASN A 172 22.59 -11.12 -10.36
C ASN A 172 22.27 -9.63 -10.62
N LYS A 173 22.50 -9.11 -11.83
CA LYS A 173 22.34 -7.69 -12.19
C LYS A 173 20.89 -7.22 -12.25
N LYS A 174 19.94 -8.10 -12.59
CA LYS A 174 18.49 -7.78 -12.59
C LYS A 174 17.86 -7.82 -11.21
N LYS A 175 18.54 -8.42 -10.23
CA LYS A 175 17.97 -8.73 -8.92
C LYS A 175 17.74 -7.45 -8.13
N ILE A 176 16.49 -7.25 -7.72
CA ILE A 176 16.13 -6.15 -6.84
C ILE A 176 16.73 -6.44 -5.46
N SER A 177 17.47 -5.47 -4.91
CA SER A 177 17.96 -5.59 -3.53
C SER A 177 16.76 -5.52 -2.58
N ARG A 178 16.53 -6.62 -1.85
CA ARG A 178 15.46 -6.69 -0.84
C ARG A 178 15.68 -5.65 0.25
N VAL A 179 16.94 -5.44 0.66
CA VAL A 179 17.29 -4.44 1.68
C VAL A 179 16.99 -3.03 1.20
N GLU A 180 17.36 -2.71 -0.05
CA GLU A 180 17.08 -1.39 -0.65
C GLU A 180 15.57 -1.13 -0.76
N THR A 181 14.80 -2.16 -1.15
CA THR A 181 13.34 -2.06 -1.25
C THR A 181 12.70 -1.86 0.12
N VAL A 182 13.11 -2.63 1.13
CA VAL A 182 12.60 -2.50 2.51
C VAL A 182 12.99 -1.16 3.12
N PHE A 183 14.21 -0.69 2.89
CA PHE A 183 14.67 0.61 3.34
C PHE A 183 13.86 1.75 2.67
N SER A 184 13.61 1.63 1.36
CA SER A 184 12.80 2.59 0.62
C SER A 184 11.35 2.62 1.13
N MET A 185 10.74 1.44 1.37
CA MET A 185 9.44 1.33 2.02
C MET A 185 9.44 2.00 3.39
N PHE A 186 10.44 1.74 4.22
CA PHE A 186 10.58 2.36 5.53
C PHE A 186 10.65 3.88 5.45
N CYS A 187 11.51 4.44 4.59
CA CYS A 187 11.61 5.88 4.40
C CYS A 187 10.30 6.48 3.89
N THR A 188 9.63 5.85 2.92
CA THR A 188 8.33 6.32 2.42
C THR A 188 7.28 6.35 3.54
N VAL A 189 7.18 5.29 4.34
CA VAL A 189 6.24 5.25 5.48
C VAL A 189 6.61 6.29 6.52
N LEU A 190 7.88 6.43 6.87
CA LEU A 190 8.37 7.40 7.84
C LEU A 190 8.02 8.83 7.43
N PHE A 191 8.44 9.26 6.23
CA PHE A 191 8.20 10.63 5.78
C PHE A 191 6.72 10.91 5.57
N THR A 192 5.94 9.94 5.05
CA THR A 192 4.50 10.16 4.86
C THR A 192 3.76 10.19 6.18
N ALA A 193 4.08 9.31 7.14
CA ALA A 193 3.49 9.36 8.47
C ALA A 193 3.84 10.68 9.19
N LEU A 194 5.08 11.14 9.04
CA LEU A 194 5.54 12.37 9.66
C LEU A 194 4.84 13.60 9.05
N ILE A 195 4.66 13.67 7.73
CA ILE A 195 3.94 14.77 7.07
C ILE A 195 2.43 14.71 7.33
N CYS A 196 1.81 13.52 7.29
CA CYS A 196 0.35 13.39 7.35
C CYS A 196 -0.21 13.28 8.77
N VAL A 197 0.52 12.69 9.72
CA VAL A 197 0.03 12.42 11.08
C VAL A 197 0.54 13.47 12.07
N LYS A 198 1.83 13.81 12.00
CA LYS A 198 2.50 14.71 12.94
C LYS A 198 3.38 15.74 12.22
N PRO A 199 2.82 16.59 11.33
CA PRO A 199 3.61 17.61 10.61
C PRO A 199 4.28 18.61 11.57
N GLN A 200 3.70 18.76 12.77
CA GLN A 200 4.22 19.57 13.87
C GLN A 200 5.60 19.12 14.35
N LEU A 201 5.98 17.86 14.14
CA LEU A 201 7.33 17.39 14.52
C LEU A 201 8.42 18.00 13.63
N ILE A 202 8.08 18.46 12.42
CA ILE A 202 8.96 19.28 11.57
C ILE A 202 8.82 20.72 12.05
N ALA A 203 9.38 21.04 13.20
CA ALA A 203 9.29 22.36 13.80
C ALA A 203 10.66 22.88 14.21
N ILE A 204 10.73 24.20 14.42
CA ILE A 204 11.77 24.78 15.27
C ILE A 204 11.24 24.74 16.69
N TYR A 205 12.06 24.14 17.55
CA TYR A 205 11.80 23.98 18.96
C TYR A 205 12.53 25.08 19.73
N THR A 206 11.76 25.95 20.38
CA THR A 206 12.29 27.09 21.14
C THR A 206 11.87 26.96 22.60
N LYS A 207 12.79 27.24 23.53
CA LYS A 207 12.42 27.35 24.94
C LYS A 207 11.72 28.69 25.19
N ASP A 208 10.58 28.65 25.86
CA ASP A 208 9.92 29.84 26.38
C ASP A 208 10.61 30.36 27.66
N ASP A 209 10.19 31.53 28.13
CA ASP A 209 10.73 32.20 29.31
C ASP A 209 10.50 31.40 30.62
N THR A 210 9.60 30.42 30.60
CA THR A 210 9.32 29.50 31.72
C THR A 210 10.06 28.16 31.62
N GLY A 211 10.83 27.96 30.56
CA GLY A 211 11.56 26.72 30.27
C GLY A 211 10.74 25.67 29.51
N GLY A 212 9.50 25.97 29.13
CA GLY A 212 8.63 25.16 28.28
C GLY A 212 9.11 25.14 26.83
N LEU A 213 8.84 24.05 26.12
CA LEU A 213 9.37 23.81 24.77
C LEU A 213 8.26 24.11 23.75
N ASN A 214 8.33 25.27 23.10
CA ASN A 214 7.36 25.69 22.08
C ASN A 214 7.82 25.25 20.70
N ALA A 215 7.03 24.39 20.06
CA ALA A 215 7.20 23.97 18.67
C ALA A 215 6.50 24.94 17.71
N THR A 216 7.24 25.50 16.75
CA THR A 216 6.63 26.20 15.61
C THR A 216 6.80 25.36 14.36
N PRO A 217 5.70 24.78 13.82
CA PRO A 217 5.74 23.92 12.64
C PRO A 217 6.29 24.64 11.41
N PHE A 218 7.02 23.91 10.58
CA PHE A 218 7.54 24.37 9.30
C PHE A 218 6.42 24.59 8.28
N PHE A 219 5.47 23.66 8.24
CA PHE A 219 4.32 23.72 7.35
C PHE A 219 3.14 24.38 8.03
N ASP A 220 2.41 25.20 7.28
CA ASP A 220 1.07 25.63 7.65
C ASP A 220 0.12 24.42 7.56
N VAL A 221 -0.49 24.06 8.69
CA VAL A 221 -1.25 22.81 8.81
C VAL A 221 -2.54 22.86 7.99
N GLU A 222 -3.21 24.01 7.94
CA GLU A 222 -4.44 24.19 7.17
C GLU A 222 -4.16 24.10 5.67
N ARG A 223 -3.07 24.74 5.21
CA ARG A 223 -2.68 24.66 3.81
C ARG A 223 -2.21 23.26 3.44
N LEU A 224 -1.47 22.59 4.32
CA LEU A 224 -1.01 21.21 4.10
C LEU A 224 -2.19 20.23 3.99
N GLN A 225 -3.28 20.44 4.73
CA GLN A 225 -4.50 19.63 4.60
C GLN A 225 -5.08 19.62 3.18
N SER A 226 -4.95 20.73 2.44
CA SER A 226 -5.40 20.81 1.04
C SER A 226 -4.65 19.84 0.11
N TYR A 227 -3.42 19.43 0.48
CA TYR A 227 -2.61 18.48 -0.27
C TYR A 227 -2.75 17.03 0.22
N MET A 228 -3.45 16.78 1.33
CA MET A 228 -3.54 15.43 1.92
C MET A 228 -4.12 14.40 0.96
N VAL A 229 -5.22 14.73 0.27
CA VAL A 229 -5.88 13.79 -0.65
C VAL A 229 -4.93 13.35 -1.76
N ILE A 230 -4.21 14.30 -2.38
CA ILE A 230 -3.28 13.96 -3.45
C ILE A 230 -2.08 13.17 -2.92
N LEU A 231 -1.53 13.52 -1.75
CA LEU A 231 -0.47 12.75 -1.09
C LEU A 231 -0.89 11.30 -0.81
N PHE A 232 -2.14 11.08 -0.37
CA PHE A 232 -2.67 9.74 -0.16
C PHE A 232 -2.76 8.93 -1.46
N VAL A 233 -3.18 9.55 -2.57
CA VAL A 233 -3.21 8.87 -3.88
C VAL A 233 -1.80 8.43 -4.29
N PHE A 234 -0.80 9.31 -4.14
CA PHE A 234 0.59 8.98 -4.43
C PHE A 234 1.12 7.86 -3.51
N LEU A 235 0.78 7.88 -2.22
CA LEU A 235 1.14 6.81 -1.29
C LEU A 235 0.61 5.44 -1.76
N VAL A 236 -0.66 5.36 -2.16
CA VAL A 236 -1.27 4.09 -2.64
C VAL A 236 -0.53 3.57 -3.88
N ILE A 237 -0.25 4.45 -4.84
CA ILE A 237 0.47 4.08 -6.07
C ILE A 237 1.88 3.58 -5.73
N GLN A 238 2.58 4.27 -4.82
CA GLN A 238 3.93 3.90 -4.42
C GLN A 238 3.97 2.54 -3.72
N PHE A 239 3.01 2.27 -2.84
CA PHE A 239 2.87 0.94 -2.23
C PHE A 239 2.60 -0.14 -3.27
N GLY A 240 1.78 0.13 -4.29
CA GLY A 240 1.59 -0.75 -5.43
C GLY A 240 2.91 -1.09 -6.14
N ILE A 241 3.73 -0.09 -6.43
CA ILE A 241 5.06 -0.26 -7.05
C ILE A 241 5.97 -1.10 -6.16
N PHE A 242 5.98 -0.83 -4.85
CA PHE A 242 6.78 -1.58 -3.88
C PHE A 242 6.36 -3.05 -3.77
N ILE A 243 5.07 -3.33 -3.78
CA ILE A 243 4.53 -4.69 -3.79
C ILE A 243 4.92 -5.40 -5.07
N TRP A 244 4.82 -4.72 -6.22
CA TRP A 244 5.24 -5.29 -7.50
C TRP A 244 6.75 -5.60 -7.52
N LYS A 245 7.60 -4.68 -7.04
CA LYS A 245 9.04 -4.92 -6.86
C LYS A 245 9.32 -6.12 -5.96
N TYR A 246 8.57 -6.26 -4.86
CA TYR A 246 8.74 -7.34 -3.89
C TYR A 246 8.36 -8.71 -4.48
N ILE A 247 7.25 -8.79 -5.21
CA ILE A 247 6.75 -10.03 -5.82
C ILE A 247 7.64 -10.46 -6.99
N THR A 248 7.94 -9.56 -7.92
CA THR A 248 8.70 -9.90 -9.14
C THR A 248 10.18 -10.13 -8.85
N GLY A 249 10.76 -9.46 -7.84
CA GLY A 249 12.16 -9.61 -7.43
C GLY A 249 13.22 -9.25 -8.49
N SER A 250 12.78 -8.86 -9.68
CA SER A 250 13.60 -8.42 -10.81
C SER A 250 12.93 -7.24 -11.53
N TRP A 251 13.73 -6.40 -12.17
CA TRP A 251 13.21 -5.30 -12.98
C TRP A 251 12.69 -5.80 -14.32
N ASN A 252 11.42 -5.52 -14.62
CA ASN A 252 10.85 -5.67 -15.95
C ASN A 252 10.51 -4.29 -16.53
N LEU A 253 10.36 -4.21 -17.86
CA LEU A 253 10.12 -2.95 -18.56
C LEU A 253 8.82 -2.24 -18.10
N PRO A 254 7.68 -2.94 -17.92
CA PRO A 254 6.46 -2.31 -17.39
C PRO A 254 6.66 -1.64 -16.02
N LEU A 255 7.32 -2.32 -15.08
CA LEU A 255 7.60 -1.81 -13.74
C LEU A 255 8.53 -0.59 -13.79
N ALA A 256 9.54 -0.60 -14.67
CA ALA A 256 10.43 0.55 -14.86
C ALA A 256 9.68 1.78 -15.42
N ILE A 257 8.76 1.57 -16.38
CA ILE A 257 7.92 2.65 -16.93
C ILE A 257 7.00 3.22 -15.86
N VAL A 258 6.27 2.38 -15.12
CA VAL A 258 5.36 2.84 -14.05
C VAL A 258 6.13 3.59 -12.96
N ASN A 259 7.29 3.08 -12.54
CA ASN A 259 8.16 3.76 -11.57
C ASN A 259 8.64 5.12 -12.08
N THR A 260 8.98 5.22 -13.37
CA THR A 260 9.40 6.49 -14.00
C THR A 260 8.26 7.50 -14.05
N ILE A 261 7.05 7.08 -14.46
CA ILE A 261 5.86 7.94 -14.47
C ILE A 261 5.56 8.45 -13.06
N TYR A 262 5.63 7.56 -12.06
CA TYR A 262 5.47 7.94 -10.66
C TYR A 262 6.51 8.98 -10.23
N ASN A 263 7.79 8.76 -10.52
CA ASN A 263 8.89 9.67 -10.17
C ASN A 263 8.72 11.07 -10.79
N VAL A 264 8.25 11.14 -12.03
CA VAL A 264 7.93 12.42 -12.69
C VAL A 264 6.75 13.10 -12.00
N ALA A 265 5.66 12.37 -11.77
CA ALA A 265 4.44 12.92 -11.17
C ALA A 265 4.65 13.40 -9.73
N ILE A 266 5.41 12.65 -8.91
CA ILE A 266 5.72 13.05 -7.52
C ILE A 266 6.68 14.25 -7.49
N SER A 267 7.61 14.33 -8.44
CA SER A 267 8.49 15.50 -8.58
C SER A 267 7.70 16.76 -8.89
N ILE A 268 6.73 16.68 -9.81
CA ILE A 268 5.82 17.79 -10.11
C ILE A 268 5.02 18.19 -8.87
N LEU A 269 4.48 17.23 -8.12
CA LEU A 269 3.74 17.52 -6.89
C LEU A 269 4.60 18.26 -5.87
N ILE A 270 5.83 17.80 -5.64
CA ILE A 270 6.76 18.44 -4.70
C ILE A 270 7.13 19.86 -5.15
N ILE A 271 7.36 20.07 -6.45
CA ILE A 271 7.62 21.41 -7.00
C ILE A 271 6.42 22.33 -6.75
N VAL A 272 5.20 21.87 -7.02
CA VAL A 272 3.96 22.64 -6.78
C VAL A 272 3.81 22.97 -5.30
N MET A 273 3.99 21.99 -4.41
CA MET A 273 3.89 22.18 -2.96
C MET A 273 4.93 23.19 -2.45
N LEU A 274 6.20 23.08 -2.86
CA LEU A 274 7.25 23.98 -2.37
C LEU A 274 7.19 25.38 -2.99
N SER A 275 6.58 25.51 -4.16
CA SER A 275 6.27 26.80 -4.80
C SER A 275 5.11 27.52 -4.12
N ASP A 276 4.25 26.80 -3.40
CA ASP A 276 3.17 27.39 -2.63
C ASP A 276 3.73 28.12 -1.40
N GLN A 277 3.66 29.45 -1.43
CA GLN A 277 4.14 30.29 -0.34
C GLN A 277 3.30 30.15 0.91
N ALA A 278 2.00 29.85 0.77
CA ALA A 278 1.10 29.66 1.91
C ALA A 278 1.34 28.33 2.63
N LEU A 279 2.09 27.40 2.02
CA LEU A 279 2.40 26.12 2.65
C LEU A 279 3.45 26.28 3.76
N LEU A 280 4.27 27.33 3.71
CA LEU A 280 5.20 27.62 4.80
C LEU A 280 4.54 28.47 5.87
N ASN A 281 4.74 28.06 7.12
CA ASN A 281 4.32 28.87 8.25
C ASN A 281 5.18 30.15 8.33
N THR A 282 4.53 31.31 8.33
CA THR A 282 5.21 32.61 8.44
C THR A 282 5.83 32.83 9.82
N GLU A 283 5.26 32.26 10.88
CA GLU A 283 5.82 32.30 12.22
C GLU A 283 7.15 31.56 12.30
N PHE A 284 7.29 30.46 11.56
CA PHE A 284 8.55 29.72 11.47
C PHE A 284 9.70 30.62 10.98
N LEU A 285 9.44 31.43 9.96
CA LEU A 285 10.41 32.39 9.44
C LEU A 285 10.74 33.48 10.47
N SER A 286 9.73 33.99 11.16
CA SER A 286 9.91 35.01 12.19
C SER A 286 10.79 34.52 13.34
N LYS A 287 10.66 33.26 13.75
CA LYS A 287 11.51 32.65 14.77
C LYS A 287 12.95 32.50 14.29
N ILE A 288 13.21 32.03 13.07
CA ILE A 288 14.59 31.98 12.54
C ILE A 288 15.24 33.36 12.57
N MET A 289 14.49 34.40 12.23
CA MET A 289 14.99 35.79 12.28
C MET A 289 15.42 36.21 13.68
N GLN A 290 14.64 35.85 14.69
CA GLN A 290 14.95 36.16 16.08
C GLN A 290 16.23 35.49 16.58
N TYR A 291 16.54 34.26 16.14
CA TYR A 291 17.70 33.50 16.63
C TYR A 291 18.98 33.67 15.80
N THR A 292 18.88 34.21 14.59
CA THR A 292 20.02 34.28 13.65
C THR A 292 20.57 35.71 13.49
N ASP A 293 19.97 36.71 14.16
CA ASP A 293 20.25 38.16 13.97
C ASP A 293 20.31 38.59 12.48
N GLY A 294 19.66 37.80 11.62
CA GLY A 294 19.72 37.92 10.17
C GLY A 294 18.63 38.87 9.67
N SER A 295 18.95 39.67 8.67
CA SER A 295 17.93 40.50 8.01
C SER A 295 16.82 39.62 7.41
N ALA A 296 15.58 40.13 7.39
CA ALA A 296 14.43 39.42 6.79
C ALA A 296 14.73 38.95 5.37
N GLN A 297 15.46 39.77 4.60
CA GLN A 297 15.82 39.49 3.22
C GLN A 297 16.89 38.41 3.09
N THR A 298 17.82 38.31 4.06
CA THR A 298 18.78 37.20 4.11
C THR A 298 18.05 35.89 4.36
N ILE A 299 17.18 35.83 5.36
CA ILE A 299 16.50 34.59 5.74
C ILE A 299 15.49 34.12 4.69
N SER A 300 14.75 35.05 4.06
CA SER A 300 13.89 34.70 2.93
C SER A 300 14.68 34.13 1.75
N THR A 301 15.87 34.68 1.48
CA THR A 301 16.75 34.19 0.42
C THR A 301 17.30 32.80 0.74
N TRP A 302 17.75 32.57 1.98
CA TRP A 302 18.21 31.26 2.45
C TRP A 302 17.11 30.22 2.40
N MET A 303 15.89 30.56 2.85
CA MET A 303 14.74 29.65 2.78
C MET A 303 14.39 29.30 1.34
N ASN A 304 14.27 30.30 0.46
CA ASN A 304 13.97 30.07 -0.95
C ASN A 304 15.07 29.23 -1.62
N THR A 305 16.34 29.54 -1.36
CA THR A 305 17.48 28.77 -1.87
C THR A 305 17.43 27.33 -1.37
N GLY A 306 17.19 27.13 -0.07
CA GLY A 306 17.09 25.81 0.56
C GLY A 306 15.98 24.95 -0.06
N LYS A 307 14.80 25.54 -0.30
CA LYS A 307 13.70 24.86 -1.00
C LYS A 307 14.13 24.38 -2.39
N TRP A 308 14.72 25.26 -3.19
CA TRP A 308 15.11 24.92 -4.56
C TRP A 308 16.28 23.95 -4.62
N VAL A 309 17.22 24.01 -3.65
CA VAL A 309 18.27 23.00 -3.49
C VAL A 309 17.65 21.64 -3.16
N PHE A 310 16.69 21.58 -2.24
CA PHE A 310 15.97 20.34 -1.93
C PHE A 310 15.25 19.77 -3.16
N VAL A 311 14.52 20.62 -3.90
CA VAL A 311 13.86 20.22 -5.17
C VAL A 311 14.88 19.67 -6.16
N ALA A 312 16.00 20.38 -6.37
CA ALA A 312 17.03 19.95 -7.31
C ALA A 312 17.61 18.58 -6.93
N VAL A 313 17.93 18.38 -5.64
CA VAL A 313 18.43 17.09 -5.14
C VAL A 313 17.38 15.99 -5.32
N PHE A 314 16.12 16.24 -4.96
CA PHE A 314 15.03 15.28 -5.11
C PHE A 314 14.81 14.87 -6.58
N VAL A 315 14.81 15.84 -7.49
CA VAL A 315 14.65 15.60 -8.93
C VAL A 315 15.83 14.82 -9.48
N VAL A 316 17.07 15.14 -9.10
CA VAL A 316 18.26 14.39 -9.52
C VAL A 316 18.18 12.93 -9.05
N ILE A 317 17.79 12.68 -7.80
CA ILE A 317 17.58 11.32 -7.27
C ILE A 317 16.48 10.60 -8.06
N SER A 318 15.37 11.28 -8.35
CA SER A 318 14.24 10.71 -9.11
C SER A 318 14.61 10.37 -10.55
N ILE A 319 15.43 11.21 -11.20
CA ILE A 319 15.97 10.94 -12.54
C ILE A 319 16.92 9.74 -12.48
N TRP A 320 17.82 9.71 -11.49
CA TRP A 320 18.75 8.60 -11.30
C TRP A 320 18.03 7.26 -11.10
N ASP A 321 17.03 7.20 -10.22
CA ASP A 321 16.23 6.00 -9.98
C ASP A 321 15.47 5.56 -11.23
N SER A 322 14.92 6.51 -12.00
CA SER A 322 14.23 6.23 -13.26
C SER A 322 15.19 5.65 -14.31
N ILE A 323 16.38 6.23 -14.47
CA ILE A 323 17.40 5.72 -15.40
C ILE A 323 17.90 4.35 -14.93
N SER A 324 18.19 4.19 -13.63
CA SER A 324 18.66 2.93 -13.06
C SER A 324 17.63 1.80 -13.27
N SER A 325 16.35 2.08 -13.06
CA SER A 325 15.28 1.10 -13.26
C SER A 325 15.16 0.66 -14.71
N ILE A 326 15.23 1.60 -15.66
CA ILE A 326 15.21 1.30 -17.10
C ILE A 326 16.45 0.48 -17.51
N ILE A 327 17.66 0.89 -17.10
CA ILE A 327 18.89 0.15 -17.43
C ILE A 327 18.83 -1.28 -16.89
N LYS A 328 18.43 -1.46 -15.62
CA LYS A 328 18.28 -2.78 -15.01
C LYS A 328 17.21 -3.63 -15.68
N SER A 329 16.17 -3.01 -16.23
CA SER A 329 15.14 -3.73 -16.99
C SER A 329 15.59 -4.19 -18.38
N LEU A 330 16.56 -3.48 -18.98
CA LEU A 330 17.06 -3.74 -20.34
C LEU A 330 18.34 -4.59 -20.36
N SER A 331 19.10 -4.65 -19.27
CA SER A 331 20.28 -5.51 -19.17
C SER A 331 19.82 -6.97 -19.30
N ARG A 332 20.24 -7.68 -20.35
CA ARG A 332 19.90 -9.10 -20.57
C ARG A 332 20.57 -10.00 -19.56
#